data_AF-A0A255DB87-F1
#
_entry.id   AF-A0A255DB87-F1
#
_cell.length_a   1.000
_cell.length_b   1.000
_cell.length_c   1.000
_cell.angle_alpha   90.00
_cell.angle_beta   90.00
_cell.angle_gamma   90.00
#
_symmetry.space_group_name_H-M   'P 1'
#
loop_
_entity.id
_entity.type
_entity.pdbx_description
1 polymer ?
#
loop_
_entity_poly.entity_id
_entity_poly.type
_entity_poly.pdbx_seq_one_letter_code
_entity_poly.pdbx_strand_id
1 'polypeptide(L)'
;MTLVIASGLPLPAHRRRRLTRSTQPEITRNIRVLIECKSDSWSSHSNLIAGAGIVGDVTNPTPNVATTSLLADPVAAPNAGYQHGLSLLHGWLPPVVEAVAVVVLVVAIGWRSRRWRLVWLPVALVLGIAVAAGAHWYMDSQGLAGDPAPRALWIWIGLSGLALGVLVLGWRSARWWRRGVSLLAVPLSILSAGLALNLWVGYFPTVQAAWGEVTAGPLPDQTDLATAMSMQQKGQVPTHGEVVPVSTPDDASQFKHRTEYVYLPPAWFASNPAPKLPTVMMIAGEFNTPADWARTGNAISTIDNFAAAHHGDAPVFVFVDSGGSFNNDTECVNGTRGNVADHLTKDVVPYVDSQFGVSASPANWGIVGWSMGGTCAVDLTVMHPELFSSFVDIAGDMGPNAGTKDQTIARLYGGNAAEWAAFDPSTVITKHGAYQGVSGWFSISGDAPQPRKNANAAASNDAVGLGGRDAAGNPGDQTEAANSLCALGQANGINCAVVAAPGKHSWTFAAQVFTAALPWLAGQIGTPGVPQIPLPTAPPTAPNALASAPAASPSAVAPSHSA
;
A
#
# COMPACT_ATOMS: atom_id res chain seq x y z
N MET A 1 2.00 6.76 -32.06
CA MET A 1 2.09 6.88 -33.54
C MET A 1 2.25 8.35 -33.87
N THR A 2 3.48 8.81 -34.11
CA THR A 2 3.80 10.22 -34.34
C THR A 2 4.11 10.39 -35.82
N LEU A 3 3.30 11.22 -36.49
CA LEU A 3 3.36 11.42 -37.94
C LEU A 3 4.54 12.33 -38.30
N VAL A 4 5.38 11.80 -39.18
CA VAL A 4 6.52 12.46 -39.83
C VAL A 4 6.02 13.39 -40.93
N ILE A 5 6.53 14.62 -40.99
CA ILE A 5 6.58 15.39 -42.25
C ILE A 5 8.04 15.81 -42.48
N ALA A 6 8.63 15.18 -43.48
CA ALA A 6 9.92 15.52 -44.06
C ALA A 6 9.75 16.62 -45.11
N SER A 7 10.69 17.55 -45.19
CA SER A 7 11.01 18.28 -46.43
C SER A 7 12.49 18.62 -46.39
N GLY A 8 13.22 18.16 -47.40
CA GLY A 8 14.68 18.16 -47.44
C GLY A 8 15.29 19.25 -48.32
N LEU A 9 16.56 19.54 -47.95
CA LEU A 9 17.73 19.93 -48.76
C LEU A 9 17.85 21.39 -49.25
N PRO A 10 19.08 21.90 -49.54
CA PRO A 10 20.42 21.43 -49.14
C PRO A 10 21.35 22.53 -48.54
N LEU A 11 22.45 22.06 -47.92
CA LEU A 11 23.59 22.83 -47.41
C LEU A 11 24.35 23.61 -48.50
N PRO A 12 25.20 24.58 -48.08
CA PRO A 12 26.62 24.44 -48.42
C PRO A 12 27.58 24.66 -47.25
N ALA A 13 28.74 24.02 -47.39
CA ALA A 13 29.84 23.95 -46.44
C ALA A 13 30.64 25.25 -46.31
N HIS A 14 31.22 25.52 -45.13
CA HIS A 14 32.67 25.80 -45.01
C HIS A 14 33.19 25.92 -43.57
N ARG A 15 34.37 25.33 -43.39
CA ARG A 15 35.53 25.72 -42.56
C ARG A 15 35.50 25.47 -41.04
N ARG A 16 36.33 24.49 -40.68
CA ARG A 16 37.03 24.31 -39.39
C ARG A 16 37.73 25.60 -38.94
N ARG A 17 37.64 25.93 -37.64
CA ARG A 17 38.76 26.46 -36.84
C ARG A 17 38.66 25.96 -35.41
N ARG A 18 39.77 25.39 -34.94
CA ARG A 18 40.07 24.97 -33.57
C ARG A 18 40.70 26.19 -32.88
N LEU A 19 40.21 26.59 -31.71
CA LEU A 19 40.88 27.51 -30.79
C LEU A 19 40.60 27.08 -29.35
N THR A 20 41.65 27.14 -28.56
CA THR A 20 41.84 26.64 -27.20
C THR A 20 41.60 27.71 -26.13
N ARG A 21 41.21 27.24 -24.94
CA ARG A 21 41.39 27.82 -23.58
C ARG A 21 40.52 29.01 -23.11
N SER A 22 39.89 28.75 -21.95
CA SER A 22 39.76 29.62 -20.76
C SER A 22 38.86 30.84 -20.86
N THR A 23 37.69 30.78 -20.18
CA THR A 23 37.25 31.70 -19.09
C THR A 23 35.83 31.34 -18.65
N GLN A 24 35.66 30.94 -17.39
CA GLN A 24 34.39 31.09 -16.65
C GLN A 24 34.16 32.58 -16.32
N PRO A 25 32.90 32.99 -16.11
CA PRO A 25 32.62 33.79 -14.92
C PRO A 25 31.34 33.40 -14.16
N GLU A 26 31.52 33.20 -12.85
CA GLU A 26 30.74 33.76 -11.74
C GLU A 26 29.26 34.14 -11.93
N ILE A 27 28.33 33.18 -11.81
CA ILE A 27 26.96 33.43 -11.31
C ILE A 27 26.46 32.20 -10.52
N THR A 28 27.15 31.80 -9.45
CA THR A 28 26.61 30.76 -8.52
C THR A 28 27.22 30.79 -7.11
N ARG A 29 27.73 31.94 -6.65
CA ARG A 29 28.32 32.06 -5.29
C ARG A 29 27.52 32.94 -4.32
N ASN A 30 26.54 33.71 -4.78
CA ASN A 30 25.81 34.68 -3.93
C ASN A 30 24.44 34.20 -3.41
N ILE A 31 24.02 32.96 -3.68
CA ILE A 31 22.78 32.40 -3.11
C ILE A 31 23.05 31.51 -1.88
N ARG A 32 24.30 31.04 -1.69
CA ARG A 32 24.66 30.16 -0.56
C ARG A 32 24.94 30.89 0.76
N VAL A 33 25.31 32.17 0.73
CA VAL A 33 25.68 32.95 1.93
C VAL A 33 24.48 33.60 2.64
N LEU A 34 23.30 33.63 2.00
CA LEU A 34 22.09 34.26 2.57
C LEU A 34 21.14 33.27 3.28
N ILE A 35 21.36 31.96 3.15
CA ILE A 35 20.54 30.92 3.80
C ILE A 35 21.20 30.46 5.12
N GLU A 36 22.52 30.57 5.24
CA GLU A 36 23.28 30.10 6.42
C GLU A 36 23.28 31.09 7.60
N CYS A 37 22.71 32.29 7.45
CA CYS A 37 22.68 33.31 8.51
C CYS A 37 21.33 33.44 9.23
N LYS A 38 20.37 32.55 8.97
CA LYS A 38 19.02 32.58 9.57
C LYS A 38 18.67 31.35 10.42
N SER A 39 19.51 30.32 10.45
CA SER A 39 19.35 29.15 11.33
C SER A 39 19.92 29.36 12.74
N ASP A 40 20.82 30.33 12.93
CA ASP A 40 21.53 30.53 14.21
C ASP A 40 20.78 31.40 15.23
N SER A 41 19.54 31.86 14.95
CA SER A 41 18.76 32.68 15.89
C SER A 41 17.61 31.96 16.61
N TRP A 42 17.50 30.63 16.50
CA TRP A 42 16.45 29.84 17.17
C TRP A 42 16.98 28.75 18.12
N SER A 43 18.29 28.76 18.43
CA SER A 43 18.95 27.80 19.33
C SER A 43 19.37 28.38 20.69
N SER A 44 18.87 29.55 21.06
CA SER A 44 19.04 30.11 22.41
C SER A 44 17.72 30.66 22.89
N HIS A 45 17.11 29.98 23.86
CA HIS A 45 16.15 30.42 24.90
C HIS A 45 15.27 29.22 25.30
N SER A 46 15.84 28.24 26.00
CA SER A 46 15.10 27.25 26.79
C SER A 46 16.06 26.57 27.78
N ASN A 47 16.61 27.34 28.71
CA ASN A 47 17.26 26.82 29.91
C ASN A 47 17.06 27.87 31.01
N LEU A 48 16.35 27.45 32.07
CA LEU A 48 15.99 28.10 33.35
C LEU A 48 14.50 27.72 33.57
N ILE A 49 14.19 26.70 34.35
CA ILE A 49 14.04 26.79 35.81
C ILE A 49 14.23 25.39 36.41
N ALA A 50 15.10 25.30 37.41
CA ALA A 50 15.19 24.20 38.36
C ALA A 50 14.76 24.71 39.75
N GLY A 51 14.10 23.85 40.54
CA GLY A 51 14.19 23.90 42.01
C GLY A 51 12.88 23.72 42.79
N ALA A 52 12.72 22.53 43.36
CA ALA A 52 12.08 22.13 44.63
C ALA A 52 11.32 20.80 44.42
N GLY A 53 11.64 19.63 44.98
CA GLY A 53 12.40 19.28 46.18
C GLY A 53 11.43 18.87 47.29
N ILE A 54 11.02 17.60 47.38
CA ILE A 54 10.57 16.95 48.62
C ILE A 54 10.98 15.46 48.62
N VAL A 55 11.63 15.09 49.72
CA VAL A 55 12.09 13.76 50.14
C VAL A 55 10.94 13.03 50.84
N GLY A 56 10.83 11.72 50.64
CA GLY A 56 9.96 10.83 51.42
C GLY A 56 10.41 9.38 51.26
N ASP A 57 11.15 8.90 52.25
CA ASP A 57 11.67 7.54 52.39
C ASP A 57 10.65 6.66 53.16
N VAL A 58 10.93 5.34 53.20
CA VAL A 58 10.57 4.35 54.25
C VAL A 58 9.55 3.24 53.89
N THR A 59 10.15 2.05 53.70
CA THR A 59 9.78 0.68 54.12
C THR A 59 8.98 -0.29 53.23
N ASN A 60 9.63 -1.44 53.04
CA ASN A 60 9.09 -2.76 52.71
C ASN A 60 8.88 -3.57 54.02
N PRO A 61 7.91 -4.49 54.09
CA PRO A 61 8.30 -5.90 54.27
C PRO A 61 7.47 -6.91 53.45
N THR A 62 8.08 -8.07 53.23
CA THR A 62 7.67 -9.29 52.48
C THR A 62 6.64 -10.16 53.25
N PRO A 63 6.26 -11.38 52.76
CA PRO A 63 5.58 -11.75 51.52
C PRO A 63 4.28 -12.54 51.80
N ASN A 64 3.30 -12.56 50.89
CA ASN A 64 2.21 -13.55 50.93
C ASN A 64 1.97 -14.14 49.53
N VAL A 65 2.06 -15.47 49.46
CA VAL A 65 1.73 -16.30 48.31
C VAL A 65 0.20 -16.36 48.20
N ALA A 66 -0.34 -15.86 47.08
CA ALA A 66 -1.69 -16.17 46.64
C ALA A 66 -1.69 -16.30 45.11
N THR A 67 -1.75 -17.55 44.66
CA THR A 67 -2.05 -17.95 43.28
C THR A 67 -3.46 -17.49 42.92
N THR A 68 -3.56 -16.47 42.05
CA THR A 68 -4.83 -16.12 41.40
C THR A 68 -4.55 -15.54 40.01
N SER A 69 -4.86 -16.36 39.00
CA SER A 69 -5.25 -16.00 37.62
C SER A 69 -5.02 -14.55 37.17
N LEU A 70 -3.91 -14.31 36.46
CA LEU A 70 -3.76 -13.15 35.58
C LEU A 70 -4.62 -13.38 34.34
N LEU A 71 -5.89 -12.97 34.42
CA LEU A 71 -6.60 -12.52 33.23
C LEU A 71 -5.87 -11.27 32.76
N ALA A 72 -5.29 -11.32 31.57
CA ALA A 72 -4.71 -10.15 30.93
C ALA A 72 -5.81 -9.08 30.81
N ASP A 73 -5.62 -7.97 31.52
CA ASP A 73 -6.41 -6.77 31.28
C ASP A 73 -6.28 -6.39 29.80
N PRO A 74 -7.36 -5.93 29.14
CA PRO A 74 -7.28 -5.50 27.76
C PRO A 74 -6.33 -4.29 27.72
N VAL A 75 -5.22 -4.46 27.02
CA VAL A 75 -4.27 -3.39 26.71
C VAL A 75 -5.08 -2.23 26.14
N ALA A 76 -5.17 -1.14 26.89
CA ALA A 76 -5.70 0.11 26.43
C ALA A 76 -4.96 0.46 25.14
N ALA A 77 -5.70 0.54 24.03
CA ALA A 77 -5.16 0.83 22.72
C ALA A 77 -4.28 2.09 22.78
N PRO A 78 -3.02 2.06 22.30
CA PRO A 78 -2.24 3.27 22.11
C PRO A 78 -2.74 3.99 20.84
N ASN A 79 -4.00 4.40 20.84
CA ASN A 79 -4.62 5.20 19.79
C ASN A 79 -4.37 6.68 20.07
N ALA A 80 -3.16 7.17 19.83
CA ALA A 80 -2.85 8.60 19.94
C ALA A 80 -1.90 9.17 18.88
N GLY A 81 -1.34 8.36 17.98
CA GLY A 81 -0.31 8.83 17.02
C GLY A 81 -0.84 9.44 15.70
N TYR A 82 -2.04 9.04 15.23
CA TYR A 82 -2.50 9.34 13.86
C TYR A 82 -3.69 10.33 13.76
N GLN A 83 -4.04 11.02 14.83
CA GLN A 83 -5.22 11.92 14.87
C GLN A 83 -4.92 13.40 14.62
N HIS A 84 -3.67 13.80 14.36
CA HIS A 84 -3.34 15.21 14.13
C HIS A 84 -3.19 15.53 12.63
N GLY A 85 -4.33 15.76 11.97
CA GLY A 85 -4.38 16.29 10.61
C GLY A 85 -5.80 16.61 10.15
N LEU A 86 -5.93 17.52 9.17
CA LEU A 86 -7.23 17.74 8.52
C LEU A 86 -7.51 16.53 7.63
N SER A 87 -8.57 15.78 7.96
CA SER A 87 -8.92 14.58 7.20
C SER A 87 -9.31 14.92 5.76
N LEU A 88 -8.79 14.16 4.82
CA LEU A 88 -9.19 14.19 3.41
C LEU A 88 -10.22 13.11 3.06
N LEU A 89 -10.50 12.20 4.00
CA LEU A 89 -11.42 11.09 3.81
C LEU A 89 -12.79 11.34 4.46
N HIS A 90 -12.86 12.26 5.42
CA HIS A 90 -14.08 12.56 6.17
C HIS A 90 -14.11 14.03 6.60
N GLY A 91 -15.28 14.55 6.97
CA GLY A 91 -15.43 15.90 7.51
C GLY A 91 -15.78 16.97 6.47
N TRP A 92 -15.63 18.25 6.85
CA TRP A 92 -16.15 19.38 6.08
C TRP A 92 -15.30 19.75 4.86
N LEU A 93 -14.02 19.36 4.84
CA LEU A 93 -13.06 19.87 3.86
C LEU A 93 -13.34 19.40 2.42
N PRO A 94 -13.50 18.09 2.12
CA PRO A 94 -13.84 17.65 0.76
C PRO A 94 -15.11 18.29 0.18
N PRO A 95 -16.28 18.29 0.86
CA PRO A 95 -17.50 18.86 0.28
C PRO A 95 -17.43 20.39 0.11
N VAL A 96 -16.64 21.10 0.92
CA VAL A 96 -16.44 22.55 0.75
C VAL A 96 -15.62 22.86 -0.50
N VAL A 97 -14.53 22.11 -0.76
CA VAL A 97 -13.73 22.29 -1.98
C VAL A 97 -14.57 22.02 -3.23
N GLU A 98 -15.34 20.94 -3.22
CA GLU A 98 -16.28 20.59 -4.29
C GLU A 98 -17.33 21.69 -4.52
N ALA A 99 -17.96 22.20 -3.46
CA ALA A 99 -18.94 23.27 -3.55
C ALA A 99 -18.33 24.56 -4.15
N VAL A 100 -17.13 24.94 -3.72
CA VAL A 100 -16.40 26.09 -4.28
C VAL A 100 -16.09 25.88 -5.76
N ALA A 101 -15.64 24.68 -6.15
CA ALA A 101 -15.37 24.36 -7.54
C ALA A 101 -16.62 24.47 -8.42
N VAL A 102 -17.78 23.98 -7.97
CA VAL A 102 -19.07 24.14 -8.67
C VAL A 102 -19.42 25.62 -8.82
N VAL A 103 -19.36 26.41 -7.74
CA VAL A 103 -19.69 27.84 -7.79
C VAL A 103 -18.78 28.58 -8.78
N VAL A 104 -17.48 28.35 -8.70
CA VAL A 104 -16.49 28.97 -9.60
C VAL A 104 -16.76 28.55 -11.05
N LEU A 105 -17.07 27.29 -11.33
CA LEU A 105 -17.39 26.81 -12.67
C LEU A 105 -18.71 27.41 -13.21
N VAL A 106 -19.75 27.52 -12.40
CA VAL A 106 -21.02 28.17 -12.78
C VAL A 106 -20.79 29.65 -13.12
N VAL A 107 -20.00 30.36 -12.31
CA VAL A 107 -19.61 31.75 -12.58
C VAL A 107 -18.72 31.84 -13.84
N ALA A 108 -17.83 30.87 -14.05
CA ALA A 108 -17.02 30.78 -15.26
C ALA A 108 -17.91 30.64 -16.50
N ILE A 109 -18.85 29.69 -16.53
CA ILE A 109 -19.79 29.47 -17.63
C ILE A 109 -20.55 30.76 -17.93
N GLY A 110 -21.29 31.26 -16.94
CA GLY A 110 -22.05 32.51 -16.99
C GLY A 110 -23.06 32.61 -18.15
N TRP A 111 -23.89 33.66 -18.08
CA TRP A 111 -24.81 34.01 -19.16
C TRP A 111 -24.16 35.04 -20.09
N ARG A 112 -23.69 34.58 -21.26
CA ARG A 112 -22.94 35.40 -22.22
C ARG A 112 -23.76 35.63 -23.51
N SER A 113 -23.11 35.61 -24.67
CA SER A 113 -23.76 35.78 -25.97
C SER A 113 -24.67 34.61 -26.35
N ARG A 114 -25.55 34.82 -27.33
CA ARG A 114 -26.40 33.75 -27.90
C ARG A 114 -25.55 32.64 -28.54
N ARG A 115 -24.48 33.00 -29.25
CA ARG A 115 -23.53 32.06 -29.86
C ARG A 115 -22.76 31.24 -28.81
N TRP A 116 -22.38 31.85 -27.68
CA TRP A 116 -21.81 31.11 -26.56
C TRP A 116 -22.76 30.03 -26.06
N ARG A 117 -24.02 30.40 -25.80
CA ARG A 117 -25.04 29.50 -25.23
C ARG A 117 -25.44 28.36 -26.16
N LEU A 118 -25.59 28.66 -27.46
CA LEU A 118 -26.14 27.67 -28.42
C LEU A 118 -25.07 26.83 -29.13
N VAL A 119 -23.81 27.25 -29.12
CA VAL A 119 -22.75 26.54 -29.86
C VAL A 119 -21.63 26.13 -28.93
N TRP A 120 -20.95 27.10 -28.30
CA TRP A 120 -19.70 26.81 -27.59
C TRP A 120 -19.89 26.10 -26.26
N LEU A 121 -20.95 26.41 -25.52
CA LEU A 121 -21.27 25.72 -24.27
C LEU A 121 -21.66 24.25 -24.51
N PRO A 122 -22.54 23.91 -25.48
CA PRO A 122 -22.76 22.52 -25.87
C PRO A 122 -21.48 21.79 -26.32
N VAL A 123 -20.60 22.44 -27.09
CA VAL A 123 -19.30 21.85 -27.48
C VAL A 123 -18.42 21.58 -26.25
N ALA A 124 -18.36 22.52 -25.29
CA ALA A 124 -17.62 22.32 -24.04
C ALA A 124 -18.21 21.18 -23.19
N LEU A 125 -19.53 21.02 -23.18
CA LEU A 125 -20.21 19.92 -22.51
C LEU A 125 -19.87 18.57 -23.16
N VAL A 126 -19.90 18.50 -24.50
CA VAL A 126 -19.50 17.30 -25.26
C VAL A 126 -18.04 16.95 -24.98
N LEU A 127 -17.15 17.95 -24.90
CA LEU A 127 -15.75 17.74 -24.52
C LEU A 127 -15.65 17.13 -23.11
N GLY A 128 -16.38 17.66 -22.13
CA GLY A 128 -16.44 17.08 -20.78
C GLY A 128 -16.92 15.63 -20.77
N ILE A 129 -18.02 15.33 -21.48
CA ILE A 129 -18.54 13.96 -21.61
C ILE A 129 -17.52 13.03 -22.27
N ALA A 130 -16.86 13.48 -23.35
CA ALA A 130 -15.86 12.68 -24.05
C ALA A 130 -14.64 12.39 -23.18
N VAL A 131 -14.19 13.36 -22.36
CA VAL A 131 -13.10 13.16 -21.40
C VAL A 131 -13.49 12.15 -20.32
N ALA A 132 -14.69 12.25 -19.74
CA ALA A 132 -15.17 11.30 -18.75
C ALA A 132 -15.35 9.89 -19.33
N ALA A 133 -15.95 9.77 -20.51
CA ALA A 133 -16.13 8.48 -21.20
C ALA A 133 -14.80 7.85 -21.61
N GLY A 134 -13.85 8.66 -22.10
CA GLY A 134 -12.51 8.20 -22.44
C GLY A 134 -11.72 7.73 -21.22
N ALA A 135 -11.80 8.45 -20.10
CA ALA A 135 -11.19 8.04 -18.84
C ALA A 135 -11.81 6.74 -18.30
N HIS A 136 -13.13 6.61 -18.35
CA HIS A 136 -13.85 5.40 -17.95
C HIS A 136 -13.46 4.19 -18.80
N TRP A 137 -13.47 4.36 -20.12
CA TRP A 137 -13.04 3.31 -21.06
C TRP A 137 -11.59 2.90 -20.83
N TYR A 138 -10.69 3.87 -20.59
CA TYR A 138 -9.29 3.57 -20.31
C TYR A 138 -9.15 2.76 -19.00
N MET A 139 -9.79 3.22 -17.92
CA MET A 139 -9.77 2.52 -16.62
C MET A 139 -10.27 1.09 -16.74
N ASP A 140 -11.42 0.89 -17.39
CA ASP A 140 -12.00 -0.44 -17.63
C ASP A 140 -11.09 -1.31 -18.50
N SER A 141 -10.47 -0.73 -19.53
CA SER A 141 -9.60 -1.47 -20.46
C SER A 141 -8.34 -1.98 -19.77
N GLN A 142 -7.78 -1.16 -18.88
CA GLN A 142 -6.58 -1.46 -18.12
C GLN A 142 -6.88 -2.30 -16.87
N GLY A 143 -8.13 -2.36 -16.41
CA GLY A 143 -8.46 -3.08 -15.17
C GLY A 143 -7.81 -2.43 -13.95
N LEU A 144 -7.69 -1.10 -13.91
CA LEU A 144 -7.00 -0.37 -12.84
C LEU A 144 -7.75 -0.36 -11.49
N ALA A 145 -8.85 -1.09 -11.38
CA ALA A 145 -9.56 -1.27 -10.13
C ALA A 145 -10.47 -2.49 -10.24
N GLY A 146 -10.51 -3.30 -9.18
CA GLY A 146 -11.54 -4.34 -9.01
C GLY A 146 -12.96 -3.76 -8.87
N ASP A 147 -13.08 -2.48 -8.49
CA ASP A 147 -14.34 -1.79 -8.23
C ASP A 147 -14.78 -0.74 -9.23
N PRO A 148 -16.10 -0.56 -9.42
CA PRO A 148 -16.60 0.57 -10.18
C PRO A 148 -16.32 1.87 -9.41
N ALA A 149 -15.46 2.71 -9.99
CA ALA A 149 -15.18 4.03 -9.44
C ALA A 149 -16.47 4.83 -9.17
N PRO A 150 -16.54 5.63 -8.10
CA PRO A 150 -17.76 6.31 -7.71
C PRO A 150 -18.19 7.29 -8.80
N ARG A 151 -19.50 7.44 -8.98
CA ARG A 151 -20.08 8.38 -9.96
C ARG A 151 -19.53 9.80 -9.81
N ALA A 152 -19.20 10.20 -8.58
CA ALA A 152 -18.58 11.48 -8.28
C ALA A 152 -17.25 11.69 -9.02
N LEU A 153 -16.40 10.66 -9.15
CA LEU A 153 -15.15 10.74 -9.89
C LEU A 153 -15.40 11.07 -11.37
N TRP A 154 -16.32 10.35 -12.02
CA TRP A 154 -16.66 10.57 -13.42
C TRP A 154 -17.29 11.94 -13.67
N ILE A 155 -18.13 12.40 -12.73
CA ILE A 155 -18.69 13.75 -12.78
C ILE A 155 -17.56 14.78 -12.74
N TRP A 156 -16.61 14.67 -11.81
CA TRP A 156 -15.52 15.63 -11.68
C TRP A 156 -14.50 15.60 -12.82
N ILE A 157 -14.21 14.42 -13.39
CA ILE A 157 -13.44 14.30 -14.62
C ILE A 157 -14.15 15.03 -15.77
N GLY A 158 -15.47 14.82 -15.91
CA GLY A 158 -16.28 15.51 -16.90
C GLY A 158 -16.34 17.02 -16.69
N LEU A 159 -16.48 17.48 -15.44
CA LEU A 159 -16.46 18.89 -15.07
C LEU A 159 -15.09 19.54 -15.33
N SER A 160 -14.00 18.78 -15.19
CA SER A 160 -12.64 19.24 -15.54
C SER A 160 -12.49 19.45 -17.05
N GLY A 161 -12.97 18.50 -17.87
CA GLY A 161 -13.03 18.65 -19.32
C GLY A 161 -13.93 19.82 -19.76
N LEU A 162 -15.08 20.00 -19.10
CA LEU A 162 -15.97 21.14 -19.31
C LEU A 162 -15.29 22.46 -18.93
N ALA A 163 -14.61 22.54 -17.78
CA ALA A 163 -13.91 23.74 -17.32
C ALA A 163 -12.82 24.16 -18.33
N LEU A 164 -12.06 23.19 -18.85
CA LEU A 164 -11.06 23.43 -19.89
C LEU A 164 -11.71 23.93 -21.20
N GLY A 165 -12.81 23.29 -21.62
CA GLY A 165 -13.60 23.75 -22.77
C GLY A 165 -14.12 25.16 -22.58
N VAL A 166 -14.61 25.50 -21.37
CA VAL A 166 -15.12 26.83 -21.03
C VAL A 166 -14.01 27.89 -21.06
N LEU A 167 -12.82 27.54 -20.56
CA LEU A 167 -11.64 28.40 -20.61
C LEU A 167 -11.22 28.70 -22.05
N VAL A 168 -11.00 27.65 -22.86
CA VAL A 168 -10.45 27.77 -24.21
C VAL A 168 -11.45 28.37 -25.19
N LEU A 169 -12.65 27.79 -25.29
CA LEU A 169 -13.68 28.21 -26.25
C LEU A 169 -14.32 29.55 -25.83
N GLY A 170 -14.31 29.82 -24.53
CA GLY A 170 -14.88 31.04 -23.95
C GLY A 170 -13.96 32.25 -23.99
N TRP A 171 -12.65 32.05 -24.14
CA TRP A 171 -11.62 33.07 -23.91
C TRP A 171 -11.88 34.41 -24.61
N ARG A 172 -12.18 34.35 -25.92
CA ARG A 172 -12.38 35.55 -26.75
C ARG A 172 -13.64 36.33 -26.36
N SER A 173 -14.66 35.62 -25.87
CA SER A 173 -15.95 36.23 -25.50
C SER A 173 -16.03 36.69 -24.03
N ALA A 174 -15.11 36.22 -23.19
CA ALA A 174 -15.12 36.48 -21.75
C ALA A 174 -14.52 37.85 -21.41
N ARG A 175 -15.16 38.54 -20.45
CA ARG A 175 -14.59 39.72 -19.78
C ARG A 175 -13.36 39.30 -18.97
N TRP A 176 -12.43 40.23 -18.75
CA TRP A 176 -11.15 39.95 -18.09
C TRP A 176 -11.30 39.24 -16.72
N TRP A 177 -12.25 39.66 -15.88
CA TRP A 177 -12.48 39.02 -14.58
C TRP A 177 -13.00 37.58 -14.73
N ARG A 178 -13.85 37.30 -15.73
CA ARG A 178 -14.32 35.95 -16.02
C ARG A 178 -13.22 35.04 -16.57
N ARG A 179 -12.21 35.60 -17.25
CA ARG A 179 -11.04 34.83 -17.66
C ARG A 179 -10.27 34.35 -16.43
N GLY A 180 -10.10 35.20 -15.42
CA GLY A 180 -9.54 34.81 -14.12
C GLY A 180 -10.34 33.69 -13.46
N VAL A 181 -11.67 33.81 -13.41
CA VAL A 181 -12.55 32.76 -12.87
C VAL A 181 -12.45 31.45 -13.68
N SER A 182 -12.42 31.52 -15.02
CA SER A 182 -12.25 30.34 -15.87
C SER A 182 -10.88 29.68 -15.69
N LEU A 183 -9.82 30.45 -15.47
CA LEU A 183 -8.49 29.92 -15.15
C LEU A 183 -8.49 29.22 -13.79
N LEU A 184 -9.23 29.71 -12.80
CA LEU A 184 -9.37 29.09 -11.48
C LEU A 184 -10.27 27.85 -11.49
N ALA A 185 -11.29 27.82 -12.35
CA ALA A 185 -12.24 26.70 -12.45
C ALA A 185 -11.57 25.39 -12.84
N VAL A 186 -10.55 25.44 -13.70
CA VAL A 186 -9.82 24.24 -14.17
C VAL A 186 -9.10 23.52 -13.02
N PRO A 187 -8.15 24.14 -12.29
CA PRO A 187 -7.45 23.47 -11.20
C PRO A 187 -8.38 23.07 -10.06
N LEU A 188 -9.44 23.84 -9.76
CA LEU A 188 -10.43 23.45 -8.74
C LEU A 188 -11.24 22.21 -9.12
N SER A 189 -11.62 22.07 -10.40
CA SER A 189 -12.32 20.89 -10.89
C SER A 189 -11.41 19.66 -10.90
N ILE A 190 -10.13 19.83 -11.29
CA ILE A 190 -9.12 18.77 -11.25
C ILE A 190 -8.85 18.34 -9.81
N LEU A 191 -8.71 19.30 -8.89
CA LEU A 191 -8.54 19.02 -7.46
C LEU A 191 -9.73 18.23 -6.91
N SER A 192 -10.95 18.58 -7.30
CA SER A 192 -12.15 17.86 -6.88
C SER A 192 -12.22 16.44 -7.46
N ALA A 193 -11.74 16.23 -8.70
CA ALA A 193 -11.56 14.88 -9.25
C ALA A 193 -10.53 14.08 -8.44
N GLY A 194 -9.42 14.71 -8.05
CA GLY A 194 -8.41 14.12 -7.17
C GLY A 194 -8.94 13.78 -5.77
N LEU A 195 -9.80 14.63 -5.19
CA LEU A 195 -10.46 14.34 -3.91
C LEU A 195 -11.44 13.18 -4.03
N ALA A 196 -12.25 13.13 -5.09
CA ALA A 196 -13.16 12.01 -5.34
C ALA A 196 -12.39 10.69 -5.55
N LEU A 197 -11.24 10.73 -6.23
CA LEU A 197 -10.33 9.60 -6.37
C LEU A 197 -9.74 9.21 -5.01
N ASN A 198 -9.27 10.17 -4.22
CA ASN A 198 -8.69 9.93 -2.91
C ASN A 198 -9.71 9.38 -1.90
N LEU A 199 -10.97 9.81 -1.98
CA LEU A 199 -12.07 9.27 -1.18
C LEU A 199 -12.42 7.83 -1.56
N TRP A 200 -12.23 7.48 -2.83
CA TRP A 200 -12.45 6.13 -3.32
C TRP A 200 -11.31 5.19 -2.95
N VAL A 201 -10.06 5.61 -3.19
CA VAL A 201 -8.86 4.79 -3.00
C VAL A 201 -8.34 4.83 -1.56
N GLY A 202 -8.63 5.89 -0.81
CA GLY A 202 -8.15 6.08 0.56
C GLY A 202 -6.67 6.44 0.68
N TYR A 203 -6.01 6.80 -0.43
CA TYR A 203 -4.55 6.89 -0.53
C TYR A 203 -3.92 7.91 0.44
N PHE A 204 -4.54 9.08 0.58
CA PHE A 204 -4.13 10.13 1.51
C PHE A 204 -5.19 10.35 2.60
N PRO A 205 -5.02 9.80 3.81
CA PRO A 205 -5.99 9.96 4.89
C PRO A 205 -6.13 11.40 5.39
N THR A 206 -5.06 12.19 5.27
CA THR A 206 -4.96 13.56 5.77
C THR A 206 -4.26 14.48 4.77
N VAL A 207 -4.50 15.78 4.90
CA VAL A 207 -3.77 16.82 4.14
C VAL A 207 -2.26 16.71 4.39
N GLN A 208 -1.86 16.35 5.60
CA GLN A 208 -0.48 16.17 6.02
C GLN A 208 0.19 15.00 5.29
N ALA A 209 -0.51 13.88 5.09
CA ALA A 209 0.01 12.76 4.29
C ALA A 209 0.19 13.16 2.81
N ALA A 210 -0.81 13.81 2.22
CA ALA A 210 -0.72 14.31 0.84
C ALA A 210 0.40 15.35 0.66
N TRP A 211 0.56 16.25 1.65
CA TRP A 211 1.63 17.24 1.64
C TRP A 211 3.01 16.59 1.86
N GLY A 212 3.10 15.54 2.69
CA GLY A 212 4.32 14.77 2.93
C GLY A 212 4.84 14.07 1.68
N GLU A 213 3.95 13.64 0.77
CA GLU A 213 4.35 13.15 -0.55
C GLU A 213 4.79 14.27 -1.49
N VAL A 214 4.02 15.36 -1.57
CA VAL A 214 4.33 16.48 -2.46
C VAL A 214 5.62 17.20 -2.06
N THR A 215 5.94 17.21 -0.76
CA THR A 215 7.15 17.83 -0.20
C THR A 215 8.27 16.85 0.08
N ALA A 216 8.08 15.56 -0.24
CA ALA A 216 8.85 14.42 0.25
C ALA A 216 10.35 14.72 0.41
N GLY A 217 10.73 15.02 1.65
CA GLY A 217 12.10 14.88 2.12
C GLY A 217 12.45 13.40 2.31
N PRO A 218 13.64 13.09 2.86
CA PRO A 218 14.04 11.73 3.19
C PRO A 218 13.02 11.00 4.09
N LEU A 219 12.97 9.67 4.03
CA LEU A 219 12.22 8.84 4.98
C LEU A 219 12.70 9.06 6.43
N PRO A 220 11.88 8.70 7.44
CA PRO A 220 12.36 8.61 8.82
C PRO A 220 13.64 7.77 8.88
N ASP A 221 14.64 8.30 9.60
CA ASP A 221 15.94 7.65 9.81
C ASP A 221 16.64 7.23 8.51
N GLN A 222 16.38 8.00 7.44
CA GLN A 222 17.03 7.75 6.16
C GLN A 222 18.48 8.22 6.17
N THR A 223 19.39 7.31 5.83
CA THR A 223 20.81 7.58 5.62
C THR A 223 21.25 7.04 4.26
N ASP A 224 22.41 7.49 3.76
CA ASP A 224 22.97 6.92 2.55
C ASP A 224 23.75 5.63 2.84
N LEU A 225 23.83 4.75 1.83
CA LEU A 225 24.48 3.44 1.97
C LEU A 225 25.95 3.54 2.42
N ALA A 226 26.68 4.55 1.95
CA ALA A 226 28.09 4.72 2.32
C ALA A 226 28.23 5.12 3.80
N THR A 227 27.33 5.96 4.31
CA THR A 227 27.26 6.32 5.73
C THR A 227 26.91 5.10 6.59
N ALA A 228 25.88 4.32 6.25
CA ALA A 228 25.52 3.09 6.98
C ALA A 228 26.69 2.09 7.03
N MET A 229 27.35 1.85 5.90
CA MET A 229 28.55 1.00 5.83
C MET A 229 29.70 1.55 6.68
N SER A 230 29.90 2.88 6.70
CA SER A 230 30.92 3.51 7.53
C SER A 230 30.63 3.36 9.03
N MET A 231 29.37 3.46 9.43
CA MET A 231 28.93 3.26 10.82
C MET A 231 29.24 1.84 11.27
N GLN A 232 28.86 0.82 10.49
CA GLN A 232 29.16 -0.57 10.79
C GLN A 232 30.66 -0.84 10.89
N GLN A 233 31.45 -0.34 9.93
CA GLN A 233 32.91 -0.52 9.94
C GLN A 233 33.57 0.09 11.18
N LYS A 234 33.00 1.16 11.74
CA LYS A 234 33.48 1.82 12.96
C LYS A 234 32.87 1.25 14.24
N GLY A 235 31.97 0.27 14.15
CA GLY A 235 31.21 -0.25 15.30
C GLY A 235 30.28 0.80 15.92
N GLN A 236 29.78 1.75 15.14
CA GLN A 236 28.83 2.75 15.58
C GLN A 236 27.43 2.18 15.47
N VAL A 237 26.93 1.64 16.58
CA VAL A 237 25.58 1.08 16.67
C VAL A 237 24.58 2.22 16.92
N PRO A 238 23.65 2.50 15.99
CA PRO A 238 22.61 3.50 16.20
C PRO A 238 21.59 3.02 17.25
N THR A 239 20.87 3.96 17.86
CA THR A 239 19.85 3.65 18.89
C THR A 239 18.54 3.14 18.32
N HIS A 240 18.30 3.39 17.04
CA HIS A 240 17.19 2.92 16.21
C HIS A 240 17.76 2.37 14.90
N GLY A 241 16.94 1.74 14.07
CA GLY A 241 17.40 1.30 12.76
C GLY A 241 17.67 2.45 11.80
N GLU A 242 18.32 2.12 10.70
CA GLU A 242 18.66 3.05 9.62
C GLU A 242 17.98 2.61 8.33
N VAL A 243 17.37 3.55 7.61
CA VAL A 243 16.72 3.27 6.32
C VAL A 243 17.63 3.72 5.18
N VAL A 244 17.97 2.81 4.29
CA VAL A 244 18.89 3.06 3.19
C VAL A 244 18.16 2.97 1.86
N PRO A 245 18.13 4.02 1.04
CA PRO A 245 17.67 3.90 -0.34
C PRO A 245 18.67 3.07 -1.14
N VAL A 246 18.18 2.10 -1.91
CA VAL A 246 19.00 1.20 -2.71
C VAL A 246 18.65 1.28 -4.18
N SER A 247 19.63 0.88 -5.00
CA SER A 247 19.46 0.67 -6.43
C SER A 247 19.80 -0.77 -6.73
N THR A 248 18.81 -1.64 -6.59
CA THR A 248 18.89 -3.04 -7.00
C THR A 248 19.21 -3.15 -8.50
N PRO A 249 19.98 -4.14 -8.94
CA PRO A 249 20.15 -4.44 -10.35
C PRO A 249 18.82 -4.83 -11.01
N ASP A 250 18.76 -4.76 -12.34
CA ASP A 250 17.63 -5.25 -13.14
C ASP A 250 18.09 -6.23 -14.23
N ASP A 251 19.25 -6.86 -14.04
CA ASP A 251 19.88 -7.71 -15.04
C ASP A 251 19.07 -8.98 -15.33
N ALA A 252 18.47 -9.62 -14.31
CA ALA A 252 17.69 -10.83 -14.49
C ALA A 252 16.27 -10.53 -15.00
N SER A 253 15.60 -9.54 -14.42
CA SER A 253 14.20 -9.21 -14.74
C SER A 253 14.04 -8.31 -15.97
N GLN A 254 15.03 -7.44 -16.23
CA GLN A 254 14.90 -6.28 -17.13
C GLN A 254 13.76 -5.33 -16.72
N PHE A 255 13.28 -5.44 -15.48
CA PHE A 255 12.16 -4.66 -14.97
C PHE A 255 12.64 -3.30 -14.48
N LYS A 256 12.07 -2.23 -15.02
CA LYS A 256 12.38 -0.87 -14.58
C LYS A 256 11.62 -0.56 -13.30
N HIS A 257 12.31 -0.71 -12.18
CA HIS A 257 11.80 -0.43 -10.85
C HIS A 257 12.20 0.97 -10.36
N ARG A 258 11.46 1.48 -9.39
CA ARG A 258 11.74 2.71 -8.64
C ARG A 258 12.74 2.42 -7.51
N THR A 259 13.15 3.48 -6.80
CA THR A 259 14.01 3.37 -5.63
C THR A 259 13.35 2.52 -4.55
N GLU A 260 14.05 1.47 -4.13
CA GLU A 260 13.68 0.59 -3.04
C GLU A 260 14.40 1.01 -1.76
N TYR A 261 13.97 0.49 -0.62
CA TYR A 261 14.55 0.86 0.67
C TYR A 261 14.84 -0.38 1.51
N VAL A 262 15.94 -0.34 2.25
CA VAL A 262 16.32 -1.38 3.20
C VAL A 262 16.42 -0.77 4.58
N TYR A 263 15.67 -1.32 5.53
CA TYR A 263 15.82 -1.01 6.96
C TYR A 263 16.85 -1.95 7.57
N LEU A 264 17.85 -1.37 8.23
CA LEU A 264 18.91 -2.07 8.95
C LEU A 264 18.70 -1.91 10.46
N PRO A 265 18.42 -2.98 11.20
CA PRO A 265 18.25 -2.89 12.66
C PRO A 265 19.58 -2.58 13.35
N PRO A 266 19.57 -2.05 14.59
CA PRO A 266 20.79 -1.81 15.37
C PRO A 266 21.74 -3.02 15.43
N ALA A 267 21.21 -4.24 15.54
CA ALA A 267 22.01 -5.48 15.54
C ALA A 267 22.89 -5.66 14.29
N TRP A 268 22.49 -5.11 13.14
CA TRP A 268 23.29 -5.19 11.90
C TRP A 268 24.63 -4.43 12.03
N PHE A 269 24.66 -3.37 12.84
CA PHE A 269 25.84 -2.53 13.08
C PHE A 269 26.77 -3.08 14.17
N ALA A 270 26.38 -4.16 14.86
CA ALA A 270 27.09 -4.68 16.03
C ALA A 270 28.43 -5.35 15.71
N SER A 271 28.65 -5.78 14.46
CA SER A 271 29.91 -6.39 14.02
C SER A 271 30.22 -6.08 12.55
N ASN A 272 31.48 -6.29 12.18
CA ASN A 272 31.95 -6.26 10.80
C ASN A 272 32.82 -7.51 10.53
N PRO A 273 32.39 -8.49 9.71
CA PRO A 273 31.16 -8.48 8.91
C PRO A 273 29.88 -8.48 9.77
N ALA A 274 28.78 -8.02 9.17
CA ALA A 274 27.46 -7.99 9.79
C ALA A 274 27.04 -9.40 10.28
N PRO A 275 26.23 -9.51 11.35
CA PRO A 275 25.54 -10.75 11.65
C PRO A 275 24.63 -11.16 10.49
N LYS A 276 24.52 -12.48 10.26
CA LYS A 276 23.62 -13.06 9.24
C LYS A 276 22.15 -13.01 9.71
N LEU A 277 21.59 -11.81 9.75
CA LEU A 277 20.20 -11.57 10.16
C LEU A 277 19.20 -12.15 9.15
N PRO A 278 17.98 -12.53 9.60
CA PRO A 278 16.91 -12.87 8.67
C PRO A 278 16.36 -11.63 7.96
N THR A 279 15.59 -11.87 6.90
CA THR A 279 15.07 -10.82 6.03
C THR A 279 13.57 -10.96 5.83
N VAL A 280 12.87 -9.83 5.81
CA VAL A 280 11.46 -9.73 5.42
C VAL A 280 11.34 -8.84 4.19
N MET A 281 10.82 -9.41 3.09
CA MET A 281 10.41 -8.64 1.92
C MET A 281 9.03 -8.02 2.17
N MET A 282 8.92 -6.70 2.01
CA MET A 282 7.71 -5.93 2.26
C MET A 282 7.11 -5.45 0.94
N ILE A 283 5.98 -6.02 0.54
CA ILE A 283 5.30 -5.71 -0.73
C ILE A 283 4.03 -4.90 -0.44
N ALA A 284 3.90 -3.71 -1.03
CA ALA A 284 2.71 -2.88 -0.88
C ALA A 284 1.58 -3.34 -1.83
N GLY A 285 0.42 -2.68 -1.74
CA GLY A 285 -0.73 -2.96 -2.61
C GLY A 285 -0.59 -2.36 -4.00
N GLU A 286 -1.65 -2.48 -4.78
CA GLU A 286 -1.76 -1.83 -6.08
C GLU A 286 -1.58 -0.31 -5.94
N PHE A 287 -0.97 0.29 -6.95
CA PHE A 287 -0.74 1.72 -7.04
C PHE A 287 0.03 2.32 -5.85
N ASN A 288 0.86 1.54 -5.16
CA ASN A 288 1.73 2.04 -4.09
C ASN A 288 3.15 2.37 -4.56
N THR A 289 3.96 2.90 -3.65
CA THR A 289 5.40 3.09 -3.75
C THR A 289 6.11 2.28 -2.67
N PRO A 290 7.40 1.95 -2.84
CA PRO A 290 8.21 1.32 -1.77
C PRO A 290 8.20 2.11 -0.46
N ALA A 291 8.08 3.44 -0.52
CA ALA A 291 8.07 4.30 0.65
C ALA A 291 6.76 4.21 1.47
N ASP A 292 5.68 3.67 0.93
CA ASP A 292 4.36 3.75 1.58
C ASP A 292 4.26 2.91 2.85
N TRP A 293 4.96 1.77 2.92
CA TRP A 293 5.07 1.00 4.17
C TRP A 293 5.69 1.85 5.28
N ALA A 294 6.74 2.62 4.98
CA ALA A 294 7.39 3.50 5.94
C ALA A 294 6.54 4.73 6.28
N ARG A 295 5.97 5.41 5.28
CA ARG A 295 5.26 6.69 5.45
C ARG A 295 3.83 6.53 5.91
N THR A 296 3.07 5.68 5.23
CA THR A 296 1.63 5.51 5.43
C THR A 296 1.36 4.36 6.39
N GLY A 297 2.14 3.27 6.30
CA GLY A 297 2.04 2.10 7.15
C GLY A 297 2.78 2.18 8.49
N ASN A 298 3.55 3.25 8.74
CA ASN A 298 4.38 3.43 9.93
C ASN A 298 5.36 2.29 10.24
N ALA A 299 5.77 1.52 9.23
CA ALA A 299 6.51 0.28 9.46
C ALA A 299 7.80 0.52 10.25
N ILE A 300 8.51 1.63 9.99
CA ILE A 300 9.78 1.95 10.65
C ILE A 300 9.61 2.04 12.17
N SER A 301 8.63 2.82 12.66
CA SER A 301 8.39 2.91 14.11
C SER A 301 7.95 1.58 14.72
N THR A 302 7.13 0.79 14.01
CA THR A 302 6.75 -0.55 14.47
C THR A 302 7.98 -1.46 14.60
N ILE A 303 8.89 -1.43 13.62
CA ILE A 303 10.11 -2.24 13.61
C ILE A 303 11.11 -1.75 14.67
N ASP A 304 11.27 -0.43 14.86
CA ASP A 304 12.14 0.13 15.89
C ASP A 304 11.66 -0.25 17.30
N ASN A 305 10.36 -0.15 17.55
CA ASN A 305 9.77 -0.57 18.83
C ASN A 305 9.99 -2.06 19.08
N PHE A 306 9.86 -2.88 18.03
CA PHE A 306 10.17 -4.29 18.09
C PHE A 306 11.67 -4.51 18.41
N ALA A 307 12.57 -3.91 17.65
CA ALA A 307 14.01 -4.03 17.86
C ALA A 307 14.41 -3.58 19.28
N ALA A 308 13.88 -2.46 19.76
CA ALA A 308 14.14 -1.97 21.12
C ALA A 308 13.69 -2.97 22.21
N ALA A 309 12.56 -3.65 22.01
CA ALA A 309 12.08 -4.70 22.91
C ALA A 309 12.92 -5.99 22.85
N HIS A 310 13.70 -6.17 21.77
CA HIS A 310 14.54 -7.34 21.51
C HIS A 310 16.04 -6.99 21.44
N HIS A 311 16.50 -6.03 22.27
CA HIS A 311 17.92 -5.67 22.41
C HIS A 311 18.62 -5.22 21.11
N GLY A 312 17.87 -4.64 20.18
CA GLY A 312 18.33 -4.21 18.87
C GLY A 312 18.18 -5.25 17.78
N ASP A 313 17.73 -6.47 18.10
CA ASP A 313 17.50 -7.55 17.15
C ASP A 313 16.14 -7.40 16.45
N ALA A 314 16.16 -7.39 15.12
CA ALA A 314 15.01 -7.53 14.25
C ALA A 314 15.46 -8.11 12.90
N PRO A 315 14.54 -8.56 12.03
CA PRO A 315 14.88 -8.81 10.64
C PRO A 315 15.39 -7.54 9.94
N VAL A 316 16.14 -7.73 8.86
CA VAL A 316 16.31 -6.70 7.83
C VAL A 316 14.99 -6.63 7.05
N PHE A 317 14.46 -5.43 6.82
CA PHE A 317 13.24 -5.25 6.03
C PHE A 317 13.57 -4.61 4.69
N VAL A 318 13.05 -5.17 3.60
CA VAL A 318 13.29 -4.70 2.24
C VAL A 318 11.95 -4.24 1.66
N PHE A 319 11.78 -2.93 1.51
CA PHE A 319 10.62 -2.32 0.88
C PHE A 319 10.84 -2.28 -0.63
N VAL A 320 10.21 -3.20 -1.35
CA VAL A 320 10.45 -3.46 -2.77
C VAL A 320 9.47 -2.71 -3.66
N ASP A 321 9.86 -2.49 -4.91
CA ASP A 321 8.95 -1.97 -5.93
C ASP A 321 8.40 -3.10 -6.81
N SER A 322 7.12 -3.38 -6.65
CA SER A 322 6.39 -4.32 -7.50
C SER A 322 5.71 -3.64 -8.70
N GLY A 323 5.66 -2.31 -8.77
CA GLY A 323 4.91 -1.58 -9.79
C GLY A 323 5.76 -0.99 -10.92
N GLY A 324 6.98 -0.53 -10.62
CA GLY A 324 7.86 0.18 -11.57
C GLY A 324 7.38 1.58 -11.96
N SER A 325 6.07 1.79 -11.88
CA SER A 325 5.39 3.07 -11.98
C SER A 325 4.12 3.03 -11.15
N PHE A 326 3.59 4.21 -10.83
CA PHE A 326 2.42 4.31 -9.96
C PHE A 326 1.16 3.67 -10.55
N ASN A 327 0.99 3.61 -11.87
CA ASN A 327 -0.24 3.17 -12.54
C ASN A 327 -0.10 1.79 -13.21
N ASN A 328 0.82 0.96 -12.73
CA ASN A 328 1.09 -0.36 -13.27
C ASN A 328 0.91 -1.39 -12.16
N ASP A 329 -0.27 -2.00 -12.16
CA ASP A 329 -0.57 -3.17 -11.35
C ASP A 329 0.03 -4.41 -12.03
N THR A 330 0.98 -5.08 -11.38
CA THR A 330 1.69 -6.22 -11.97
C THR A 330 1.30 -7.55 -11.36
N GLU A 331 0.54 -7.55 -10.25
CA GLU A 331 0.29 -8.72 -9.41
C GLU A 331 1.55 -9.53 -9.07
N CYS A 332 2.73 -8.88 -9.09
CA CYS A 332 4.05 -9.48 -8.93
C CYS A 332 4.35 -10.67 -9.88
N VAL A 333 3.68 -10.76 -11.03
CA VAL A 333 3.91 -11.86 -11.98
C VAL A 333 5.04 -11.54 -12.97
N ASN A 334 5.44 -12.55 -13.74
CA ASN A 334 6.18 -12.31 -14.98
C ASN A 334 5.22 -12.21 -16.16
N GLY A 335 5.24 -11.09 -16.88
CA GLY A 335 4.33 -10.90 -17.99
C GLY A 335 4.44 -9.57 -18.71
N THR A 336 3.35 -9.19 -19.39
CA THR A 336 3.33 -8.02 -20.28
C THR A 336 3.48 -6.68 -19.57
N ARG A 337 3.26 -6.66 -18.24
CA ARG A 337 3.41 -5.47 -17.37
C ARG A 337 4.76 -5.39 -16.67
N GLY A 338 5.64 -6.38 -16.86
CA GLY A 338 6.95 -6.47 -16.22
C GLY A 338 7.26 -7.90 -15.76
N ASN A 339 8.55 -8.21 -15.62
CA ASN A 339 9.00 -9.48 -15.02
C ASN A 339 9.24 -9.29 -13.53
N VAL A 340 8.16 -9.08 -12.77
CA VAL A 340 8.26 -8.64 -11.38
C VAL A 340 8.62 -9.78 -10.44
N ALA A 341 8.13 -11.00 -10.70
CA ALA A 341 8.57 -12.17 -9.93
C ALA A 341 10.08 -12.37 -10.05
N ASP A 342 10.63 -12.20 -11.25
CA ASP A 342 12.07 -12.26 -11.47
C ASP A 342 12.82 -11.11 -10.78
N HIS A 343 12.27 -9.89 -10.78
CA HIS A 343 12.86 -8.76 -10.04
C HIS A 343 12.97 -9.10 -8.55
N LEU A 344 11.87 -9.56 -7.95
CA LEU A 344 11.82 -9.85 -6.53
C LEU A 344 12.70 -11.04 -6.14
N THR A 345 12.75 -12.09 -6.96
CA THR A 345 13.44 -13.35 -6.60
C THR A 345 14.88 -13.45 -7.11
N LYS A 346 15.19 -12.87 -8.27
CA LYS A 346 16.48 -13.02 -8.95
C LYS A 346 17.33 -11.75 -8.92
N ASP A 347 16.73 -10.58 -8.71
CA ASP A 347 17.48 -9.33 -8.56
C ASP A 347 17.55 -8.89 -7.08
N VAL A 348 16.41 -8.72 -6.40
CA VAL A 348 16.35 -8.21 -5.02
C VAL A 348 16.98 -9.17 -4.01
N VAL A 349 16.55 -10.44 -3.96
CA VAL A 349 17.05 -11.40 -2.96
C VAL A 349 18.59 -11.52 -3.01
N PRO A 350 19.23 -11.76 -4.18
CA PRO A 350 20.69 -11.83 -4.26
C PRO A 350 21.39 -10.50 -3.97
N TYR A 351 20.78 -9.36 -4.35
CA TYR A 351 21.33 -8.04 -4.03
C TYR A 351 21.38 -7.82 -2.51
N VAL A 352 20.30 -8.12 -1.79
CA VAL A 352 20.22 -7.89 -0.35
C VAL A 352 21.19 -8.80 0.41
N ASP A 353 21.29 -10.08 0.04
CA ASP A 353 22.30 -11.00 0.61
C ASP A 353 23.72 -10.49 0.36
N SER A 354 24.05 -10.14 -0.89
CA SER A 354 25.41 -9.71 -1.23
C SER A 354 25.81 -8.35 -0.64
N GLN A 355 24.90 -7.37 -0.61
CA GLN A 355 25.21 -6.02 -0.13
C GLN A 355 25.18 -5.91 1.39
N PHE A 356 24.17 -6.51 2.04
CA PHE A 356 23.97 -6.36 3.48
C PHE A 356 24.43 -7.57 4.27
N GLY A 357 24.81 -8.66 3.62
CA GLY A 357 25.30 -9.85 4.28
C GLY A 357 24.25 -10.53 5.15
N VAL A 358 22.97 -10.47 4.77
CA VAL A 358 21.89 -11.20 5.47
C VAL A 358 22.06 -12.72 5.34
N SER A 359 21.22 -13.51 6.02
CA SER A 359 21.21 -14.97 5.84
C SER A 359 20.70 -15.33 4.44
N ALA A 360 21.36 -16.27 3.76
CA ALA A 360 20.90 -16.82 2.49
C ALA A 360 19.96 -18.03 2.67
N SER A 361 19.70 -18.44 3.93
CA SER A 361 18.86 -19.61 4.20
C SER A 361 17.38 -19.29 3.98
N PRO A 362 16.61 -20.14 3.27
CA PRO A 362 15.17 -19.92 3.07
C PRO A 362 14.39 -19.85 4.39
N ALA A 363 14.87 -20.60 5.40
CA ALA A 363 14.33 -20.58 6.76
C ALA A 363 14.50 -19.22 7.48
N ASN A 364 15.29 -18.31 6.92
CA ASN A 364 15.51 -16.96 7.42
C ASN A 364 14.89 -15.87 6.54
N TRP A 365 14.06 -16.23 5.57
CA TRP A 365 13.37 -15.30 4.69
C TRP A 365 11.87 -15.44 4.80
N GLY A 366 11.20 -14.31 4.95
CA GLY A 366 9.74 -14.22 4.87
C GLY A 366 9.27 -13.05 4.02
N ILE A 367 7.97 -13.06 3.70
CA ILE A 367 7.32 -12.00 2.93
C ILE A 367 6.12 -11.49 3.72
N VAL A 368 5.95 -10.17 3.75
CA VAL A 368 4.71 -9.52 4.19
C VAL A 368 4.17 -8.73 3.02
N GLY A 369 2.88 -8.87 2.76
CA GLY A 369 2.24 -7.99 1.80
C GLY A 369 0.79 -7.66 2.08
N TRP A 370 0.35 -6.58 1.47
CA TRP A 370 -0.97 -5.98 1.65
C TRP A 370 -1.71 -5.89 0.31
N SER A 371 -3.00 -6.29 0.26
CA SER A 371 -3.81 -6.29 -0.97
C SER A 371 -3.15 -7.15 -2.06
N MET A 372 -2.87 -6.60 -3.26
CA MET A 372 -2.02 -7.25 -4.26
C MET A 372 -0.73 -7.80 -3.65
N GLY A 373 -0.08 -7.06 -2.75
CA GLY A 373 1.13 -7.54 -2.07
C GLY A 373 0.88 -8.79 -1.21
N GLY A 374 -0.32 -8.94 -0.65
CA GLY A 374 -0.73 -10.12 0.11
C GLY A 374 -0.82 -11.35 -0.78
N THR A 375 -1.46 -11.20 -1.95
CA THR A 375 -1.43 -12.19 -3.03
C THR A 375 0.02 -12.54 -3.40
N CYS A 376 0.86 -11.53 -3.67
CA CYS A 376 2.27 -11.74 -3.99
C CYS A 376 3.05 -12.51 -2.91
N ALA A 377 2.74 -12.27 -1.62
CA ALA A 377 3.40 -12.95 -0.52
C ALA A 377 3.10 -14.45 -0.51
N VAL A 378 1.85 -14.82 -0.81
CA VAL A 378 1.46 -16.23 -0.99
C VAL A 378 2.15 -16.80 -2.22
N ASP A 379 1.94 -16.20 -3.39
CA ASP A 379 2.44 -16.65 -4.69
C ASP A 379 3.94 -16.94 -4.64
N LEU A 380 4.75 -15.94 -4.27
CA LEU A 380 6.20 -16.06 -4.26
C LEU A 380 6.67 -17.13 -3.27
N THR A 381 6.03 -17.26 -2.11
CA THR A 381 6.43 -18.27 -1.12
C THR A 381 6.09 -19.69 -1.58
N VAL A 382 4.92 -19.90 -2.18
CA VAL A 382 4.51 -21.24 -2.63
C VAL A 382 5.19 -21.64 -3.95
N MET A 383 5.58 -20.67 -4.77
CA MET A 383 6.37 -20.88 -5.99
C MET A 383 7.86 -21.09 -5.69
N HIS A 384 8.38 -20.41 -4.67
CA HIS A 384 9.80 -20.40 -4.31
C HIS A 384 10.05 -20.78 -2.83
N PRO A 385 9.65 -21.98 -2.37
CA PRO A 385 9.96 -22.44 -1.02
C PRO A 385 11.48 -22.60 -0.78
N GLU A 386 12.28 -22.65 -1.85
CA GLU A 386 13.74 -22.58 -1.82
C GLU A 386 14.30 -21.17 -1.57
N LEU A 387 13.46 -20.15 -1.49
CA LEU A 387 13.84 -18.77 -1.16
C LEU A 387 13.12 -18.27 0.09
N PHE A 388 11.85 -18.63 0.30
CA PHE A 388 11.03 -18.12 1.39
C PHE A 388 10.39 -19.24 2.20
N SER A 389 10.34 -19.09 3.52
CA SER A 389 9.74 -20.08 4.43
C SER A 389 8.48 -19.59 5.14
N SER A 390 8.22 -18.28 5.15
CA SER A 390 7.09 -17.72 5.89
C SER A 390 6.45 -16.56 5.12
N PHE A 391 5.12 -16.48 5.14
CA PHE A 391 4.40 -15.33 4.59
C PHE A 391 3.35 -14.78 5.56
N VAL A 392 3.11 -13.48 5.45
CA VAL A 392 1.94 -12.78 5.99
C VAL A 392 1.18 -12.19 4.81
N ASP A 393 0.02 -12.77 4.54
CA ASP A 393 -0.96 -12.26 3.59
C ASP A 393 -1.95 -11.35 4.33
N ILE A 394 -1.99 -10.07 3.97
CA ILE A 394 -2.94 -9.11 4.51
C ILE A 394 -3.94 -8.71 3.42
N ALA A 395 -5.15 -9.27 3.48
CA ALA A 395 -6.24 -9.03 2.55
C ALA A 395 -5.88 -9.24 1.06
N GLY A 396 -5.09 -10.28 0.77
CA GLY A 396 -4.85 -10.77 -0.58
C GLY A 396 -6.05 -11.50 -1.19
N ASP A 397 -5.99 -11.65 -2.50
CA ASP A 397 -6.97 -12.36 -3.31
C ASP A 397 -6.57 -13.84 -3.47
N MET A 398 -7.42 -14.63 -4.13
CA MET A 398 -7.16 -16.06 -4.38
C MET A 398 -5.95 -16.33 -5.31
N GLY A 399 -5.50 -15.32 -6.03
CA GLY A 399 -4.35 -15.34 -6.94
C GLY A 399 -4.31 -14.05 -7.76
N PRO A 400 -3.30 -13.89 -8.65
CA PRO A 400 -3.12 -12.70 -9.46
C PRO A 400 -4.38 -12.30 -10.22
N ASN A 401 -4.82 -11.06 -10.04
CA ASN A 401 -6.11 -10.59 -10.53
C ASN A 401 -6.00 -9.24 -11.25
N ALA A 402 -6.46 -9.19 -12.51
CA ALA A 402 -6.66 -7.94 -13.25
C ALA A 402 -8.03 -7.93 -13.93
N GLY A 403 -9.07 -8.38 -13.23
CA GLY A 403 -10.47 -8.46 -13.69
C GLY A 403 -11.00 -9.89 -13.76
N THR A 404 -11.74 -10.21 -14.82
CA THR A 404 -12.16 -11.62 -15.02
C THR A 404 -10.96 -12.51 -15.36
N LYS A 405 -11.04 -13.83 -15.15
CA LYS A 405 -9.96 -14.76 -15.53
C LYS A 405 -9.42 -14.51 -16.94
N ASP A 406 -10.29 -14.40 -17.94
CA ASP A 406 -9.88 -14.16 -19.33
C ASP A 406 -9.18 -12.80 -19.50
N GLN A 407 -9.64 -11.79 -18.77
CA GLN A 407 -8.99 -10.47 -18.73
C GLN A 407 -7.63 -10.54 -18.05
N THR A 408 -7.51 -11.23 -16.92
CA THR A 408 -6.26 -11.48 -16.20
C THR A 408 -5.25 -12.17 -17.11
N ILE A 409 -5.65 -13.28 -17.75
CA ILE A 409 -4.81 -14.01 -18.72
C ILE A 409 -4.36 -13.08 -19.86
N ALA A 410 -5.27 -12.28 -20.42
CA ALA A 410 -4.93 -11.35 -21.49
C ALA A 410 -4.00 -10.20 -21.04
N ARG A 411 -4.27 -9.59 -19.88
CA ARG A 411 -3.64 -8.35 -19.39
C ARG A 411 -2.30 -8.58 -18.72
N LEU A 412 -2.15 -9.69 -17.99
CA LEU A 412 -0.92 -10.00 -17.27
C LEU A 412 -0.04 -10.94 -18.11
N TYR A 413 -0.63 -11.98 -18.68
CA TYR A 413 0.11 -13.09 -19.30
C TYR A 413 0.08 -13.10 -20.84
N GLY A 414 -0.37 -11.99 -21.46
CA GLY A 414 -0.40 -11.85 -22.92
C GLY A 414 -1.29 -12.88 -23.63
N GLY A 415 -2.31 -13.39 -22.95
CA GLY A 415 -3.21 -14.42 -23.47
C GLY A 415 -2.77 -15.86 -23.18
N ASN A 416 -1.65 -16.07 -22.48
CA ASN A 416 -1.11 -17.40 -22.21
C ASN A 416 -1.65 -17.98 -20.89
N ALA A 417 -2.62 -18.89 -20.99
CA ALA A 417 -3.21 -19.56 -19.83
C ALA A 417 -2.24 -20.48 -19.07
N ALA A 418 -1.18 -20.98 -19.73
CA ALA A 418 -0.19 -21.83 -19.07
C ALA A 418 0.74 -21.00 -18.17
N GLU A 419 1.08 -19.77 -18.58
CA GLU A 419 1.82 -18.82 -17.73
C GLU A 419 0.95 -18.38 -16.55
N TRP A 420 -0.34 -18.09 -16.77
CA TRP A 420 -1.27 -17.84 -15.66
C TRP A 420 -1.29 -18.99 -14.65
N ALA A 421 -1.40 -20.24 -15.12
CA ALA A 421 -1.41 -21.42 -14.27
C ALA A 421 -0.09 -21.65 -13.51
N ALA A 422 1.02 -21.06 -13.96
CA ALA A 422 2.30 -21.09 -13.25
C ALA A 422 2.37 -20.11 -12.08
N PHE A 423 1.46 -19.14 -12.04
CA PHE A 423 1.36 -18.12 -10.98
C PHE A 423 0.08 -18.27 -10.13
N ASP A 424 -0.91 -19.05 -10.55
CA ASP A 424 -2.11 -19.35 -9.74
C ASP A 424 -1.76 -20.20 -8.50
N PRO A 425 -1.91 -19.69 -7.26
CA PRO A 425 -1.50 -20.40 -6.04
C PRO A 425 -2.12 -21.77 -5.90
N SER A 426 -3.39 -21.91 -6.25
CA SER A 426 -4.10 -23.18 -6.15
C SER A 426 -3.48 -24.24 -7.07
N THR A 427 -3.17 -23.85 -8.31
CA THR A 427 -2.47 -24.72 -9.28
C THR A 427 -1.04 -25.02 -8.83
N VAL A 428 -0.30 -24.02 -8.36
CA VAL A 428 1.09 -24.17 -7.91
C VAL A 428 1.19 -25.11 -6.73
N ILE A 429 0.39 -24.90 -5.67
CA ILE A 429 0.38 -25.75 -4.46
C ILE A 429 0.04 -27.19 -4.84
N THR A 430 -1.01 -27.38 -5.64
CA THR A 430 -1.45 -28.72 -6.07
C THR A 430 -0.38 -29.43 -6.89
N LYS A 431 0.33 -28.70 -7.75
CA LYS A 431 1.39 -29.26 -8.61
C LYS A 431 2.68 -29.57 -7.84
N HIS A 432 3.04 -28.73 -6.87
CA HIS A 432 4.23 -28.94 -6.04
C HIS A 432 4.06 -30.17 -5.14
N GLY A 433 2.86 -30.35 -4.56
CA GLY A 433 2.59 -31.39 -3.57
C GLY A 433 3.09 -30.95 -2.18
N ALA A 434 3.73 -31.85 -1.44
CA ALA A 434 4.07 -31.61 -0.04
C ALA A 434 5.16 -30.54 0.16
N TYR A 435 4.84 -29.50 0.91
CA TYR A 435 5.74 -28.47 1.42
C TYR A 435 6.37 -28.91 2.74
N GLN A 436 7.56 -28.38 3.04
CA GLN A 436 8.29 -28.61 4.29
C GLN A 436 8.81 -27.29 4.82
N GLY A 437 8.53 -26.98 6.08
CA GLY A 437 9.01 -25.75 6.72
C GLY A 437 8.38 -24.46 6.20
N VAL A 438 7.28 -24.53 5.44
CA VAL A 438 6.54 -23.34 4.99
C VAL A 438 5.40 -23.04 5.97
N SER A 439 5.30 -21.79 6.40
CA SER A 439 4.22 -21.32 7.29
C SER A 439 3.55 -20.03 6.78
N GLY A 440 2.27 -19.85 7.09
CA GLY A 440 1.48 -18.73 6.56
C GLY A 440 0.52 -18.10 7.58
N TRP A 441 0.52 -16.77 7.64
CA TRP A 441 -0.50 -16.01 8.36
C TRP A 441 -1.38 -15.29 7.34
N PHE A 442 -2.64 -15.70 7.24
CA PHE A 442 -3.64 -14.99 6.45
C PHE A 442 -4.42 -14.04 7.35
N SER A 443 -4.55 -12.79 6.95
CA SER A 443 -5.32 -11.79 7.68
C SER A 443 -6.48 -11.26 6.86
N ILE A 444 -7.66 -11.32 7.45
CA ILE A 444 -8.93 -10.91 6.84
C ILE A 444 -9.58 -9.80 7.66
N SER A 445 -10.40 -8.96 7.02
CA SER A 445 -11.22 -8.00 7.76
C SER A 445 -12.30 -8.73 8.57
N GLY A 446 -12.39 -8.41 9.86
CA GLY A 446 -13.41 -8.90 10.79
C GLY A 446 -14.73 -8.10 10.75
N ASP A 447 -14.82 -7.06 9.91
CA ASP A 447 -16.08 -6.35 9.70
C ASP A 447 -17.06 -7.28 8.97
N ALA A 448 -18.35 -7.29 9.35
CA ALA A 448 -19.32 -8.22 8.78
C ALA A 448 -19.48 -8.02 7.25
N PRO A 449 -19.54 -9.11 6.44
CA PRO A 449 -19.87 -9.02 5.02
C PRO A 449 -21.20 -8.28 4.84
N GLN A 450 -21.26 -7.31 3.93
CA GLN A 450 -22.53 -6.66 3.59
C GLN A 450 -23.45 -7.70 2.90
N PRO A 451 -24.71 -7.89 3.32
CA PRO A 451 -25.55 -8.97 2.81
C PRO A 451 -25.85 -8.87 1.30
N ARG A 452 -25.76 -10.02 0.61
CA ARG A 452 -26.14 -10.21 -0.80
C ARG A 452 -27.57 -9.74 -1.05
N LYS A 453 -27.78 -8.83 -2.02
CA LYS A 453 -29.14 -8.47 -2.47
C LYS A 453 -29.83 -9.52 -3.34
N ASN A 454 -29.18 -10.61 -3.78
CA ASN A 454 -29.81 -11.67 -4.57
C ASN A 454 -29.21 -13.06 -4.26
N ALA A 455 -29.97 -13.92 -3.58
CA ALA A 455 -29.53 -15.20 -3.01
C ALA A 455 -29.75 -16.45 -3.92
N ASN A 456 -29.69 -16.32 -5.26
CA ASN A 456 -30.11 -17.39 -6.18
C ASN A 456 -29.05 -17.86 -7.21
N ALA A 457 -27.76 -17.63 -7.01
CA ALA A 457 -26.72 -18.23 -7.85
C ALA A 457 -26.01 -19.37 -7.09
N ALA A 458 -26.32 -20.60 -7.46
CA ALA A 458 -25.63 -21.79 -6.98
C ALA A 458 -24.18 -21.81 -7.45
N ALA A 459 -23.27 -22.26 -6.57
CA ALA A 459 -21.85 -22.44 -6.82
C ALA A 459 -21.61 -23.35 -8.04
N SER A 460 -20.86 -22.86 -9.02
CA SER A 460 -20.35 -23.65 -10.15
C SER A 460 -18.86 -23.92 -9.96
N ASN A 461 -18.46 -25.18 -10.09
CA ASN A 461 -17.10 -25.69 -9.87
C ASN A 461 -16.07 -25.31 -10.95
N ASP A 462 -16.38 -24.34 -11.82
CA ASP A 462 -15.47 -23.82 -12.87
C ASP A 462 -14.95 -22.40 -12.54
N ALA A 463 -15.20 -21.90 -11.33
CA ALA A 463 -14.92 -20.53 -10.93
C ALA A 463 -13.50 -20.38 -10.35
N VAL A 464 -12.63 -19.69 -11.09
CA VAL A 464 -11.64 -18.82 -10.44
C VAL A 464 -12.39 -17.56 -10.06
N GLY A 465 -12.49 -17.30 -8.75
CA GLY A 465 -13.29 -16.23 -8.16
C GLY A 465 -13.06 -14.90 -8.87
N LEU A 466 -14.16 -14.27 -9.29
CA LEU A 466 -14.16 -12.96 -9.90
C LEU A 466 -14.24 -11.92 -8.78
N GLY A 467 -13.09 -11.36 -8.39
CA GLY A 467 -12.97 -10.20 -7.50
C GLY A 467 -13.60 -8.95 -8.10
N GLY A 468 -14.93 -8.92 -8.23
CA GLY A 468 -15.61 -7.85 -8.95
C GLY A 468 -17.10 -8.08 -9.12
N ARG A 469 -17.86 -7.99 -8.02
CA ARG A 469 -19.24 -7.48 -8.06
C ARG A 469 -19.76 -6.93 -6.73
N ASP A 470 -18.92 -6.40 -5.84
CA ASP A 470 -19.39 -5.69 -4.63
C ASP A 470 -18.32 -4.99 -3.76
N ALA A 471 -17.15 -4.56 -4.25
CA ALA A 471 -16.18 -3.90 -3.38
C ALA A 471 -16.48 -2.37 -3.15
N ALA A 472 -17.51 -2.18 -2.32
CA ALA A 472 -17.27 -1.42 -1.11
C ALA A 472 -16.87 -2.44 -0.02
N GLY A 473 -15.61 -2.89 0.01
CA GLY A 473 -15.09 -3.80 1.03
C GLY A 473 -16.00 -5.00 1.30
N ASN A 474 -15.88 -6.05 0.48
CA ASN A 474 -16.59 -7.29 0.76
C ASN A 474 -15.64 -8.30 1.42
N PRO A 475 -15.66 -8.41 2.77
CA PRO A 475 -14.91 -9.43 3.50
C PRO A 475 -15.14 -10.83 2.96
N GLY A 476 -16.27 -11.11 2.30
CA GLY A 476 -16.63 -12.43 1.78
C GLY A 476 -15.60 -13.06 0.82
N ASP A 477 -15.01 -12.30 -0.11
CA ASP A 477 -14.14 -12.86 -1.16
C ASP A 477 -12.71 -13.11 -0.65
N GLN A 478 -12.09 -12.12 0.00
CA GLN A 478 -10.78 -12.29 0.65
C GLN A 478 -10.82 -13.29 1.82
N THR A 479 -11.96 -13.38 2.53
CA THR A 479 -12.16 -14.42 3.53
C THR A 479 -12.25 -15.80 2.90
N GLU A 480 -12.98 -15.94 1.78
CA GLU A 480 -13.04 -17.20 1.05
C GLU A 480 -11.67 -17.58 0.46
N ALA A 481 -10.93 -16.61 -0.06
CA ALA A 481 -9.56 -16.77 -0.55
C ALA A 481 -8.62 -17.28 0.55
N ALA A 482 -8.52 -16.56 1.66
CA ALA A 482 -7.68 -16.92 2.80
C ALA A 482 -8.03 -18.31 3.36
N ASN A 483 -9.32 -18.61 3.56
CA ASN A 483 -9.74 -19.91 4.07
C ASN A 483 -9.44 -21.04 3.09
N SER A 484 -9.68 -20.83 1.79
CA SER A 484 -9.47 -21.85 0.76
C SER A 484 -7.98 -22.12 0.55
N LEU A 485 -7.17 -21.07 0.42
CA LEU A 485 -5.71 -21.18 0.27
C LEU A 485 -5.08 -21.78 1.52
N CYS A 486 -5.52 -21.40 2.71
CA CYS A 486 -4.99 -22.01 3.93
C CYS A 486 -5.40 -23.49 4.05
N ALA A 487 -6.65 -23.85 3.75
CA ALA A 487 -7.07 -25.25 3.74
C ALA A 487 -6.28 -26.09 2.73
N LEU A 488 -6.09 -25.56 1.51
CA LEU A 488 -5.28 -26.21 0.47
C LEU A 488 -3.81 -26.32 0.89
N GLY A 489 -3.26 -25.27 1.50
CA GLY A 489 -1.90 -25.26 2.03
C GLY A 489 -1.71 -26.31 3.12
N GLN A 490 -2.60 -26.38 4.11
CA GLN A 490 -2.57 -27.39 5.17
C GLN A 490 -2.62 -28.82 4.61
N ALA A 491 -3.47 -29.06 3.61
CA ALA A 491 -3.55 -30.35 2.93
C ALA A 491 -2.24 -30.74 2.21
N ASN A 492 -1.39 -29.75 1.91
CA ASN A 492 -0.10 -29.91 1.24
C ASN A 492 1.09 -29.59 2.16
N GLY A 493 0.92 -29.54 3.48
CA GLY A 493 2.05 -29.39 4.42
C GLY A 493 2.51 -27.94 4.70
N ILE A 494 1.74 -26.94 4.29
CA ILE A 494 1.93 -25.55 4.73
C ILE A 494 1.21 -25.35 6.06
N ASN A 495 1.93 -24.93 7.10
CA ASN A 495 1.34 -24.62 8.39
C ASN A 495 0.76 -23.19 8.37
N CYS A 496 -0.56 -23.04 8.30
CA CYS A 496 -1.17 -21.70 8.23
C CYS A 496 -2.38 -21.53 9.16
N ALA A 497 -2.71 -20.26 9.41
CA ALA A 497 -3.91 -19.83 10.10
C ALA A 497 -4.54 -18.61 9.43
N VAL A 498 -5.86 -18.49 9.54
CA VAL A 498 -6.62 -17.32 9.13
C VAL A 498 -7.02 -16.52 10.36
N VAL A 499 -6.70 -15.23 10.36
CA VAL A 499 -6.86 -14.32 11.51
C VAL A 499 -7.70 -13.13 11.09
N ALA A 500 -8.84 -12.94 11.76
CA ALA A 500 -9.67 -11.77 11.54
C ALA A 500 -9.19 -10.59 12.41
N ALA A 501 -9.06 -9.42 11.79
CA ALA A 501 -8.77 -8.17 12.48
C ALA A 501 -9.80 -7.09 12.11
N PRO A 502 -10.22 -6.21 13.03
CA PRO A 502 -11.18 -5.16 12.72
C PRO A 502 -10.59 -4.14 11.75
N GLY A 503 -11.43 -3.56 10.88
CA GLY A 503 -11.02 -2.48 9.99
C GLY A 503 -11.32 -2.75 8.52
N LYS A 504 -11.40 -1.68 7.75
CA LYS A 504 -11.64 -1.71 6.30
C LYS A 504 -10.33 -1.89 5.53
N HIS A 505 -10.46 -2.22 4.24
CA HIS A 505 -9.33 -2.33 3.30
C HIS A 505 -8.57 -1.00 3.20
N SER A 506 -7.58 -0.80 4.06
CA SER A 506 -6.90 0.48 4.28
C SER A 506 -5.52 0.28 4.88
N TRP A 507 -4.64 1.27 4.71
CA TRP A 507 -3.31 1.25 5.32
C TRP A 507 -3.33 1.14 6.86
N THR A 508 -4.36 1.69 7.52
CA THR A 508 -4.52 1.53 8.98
C THR A 508 -4.71 0.06 9.36
N PHE A 509 -5.51 -0.67 8.58
CA PHE A 509 -5.69 -2.11 8.78
C PHE A 509 -4.39 -2.87 8.48
N ALA A 510 -3.72 -2.56 7.38
CA ALA A 510 -2.43 -3.17 7.03
C ALA A 510 -1.36 -2.98 8.14
N ALA A 511 -1.23 -1.76 8.66
CA ALA A 511 -0.30 -1.43 9.74
C ALA A 511 -0.63 -2.16 11.05
N GLN A 512 -1.92 -2.26 11.39
CA GLN A 512 -2.38 -3.00 12.57
C GLN A 512 -2.04 -4.49 12.45
N VAL A 513 -2.32 -5.10 11.30
CA VAL A 513 -2.02 -6.51 11.06
C VAL A 513 -0.53 -6.76 11.06
N PHE A 514 0.26 -5.94 10.38
CA PHE A 514 1.73 -6.05 10.40
C PHE A 514 2.28 -5.99 11.83
N THR A 515 1.80 -5.04 12.63
CA THR A 515 2.19 -4.92 14.05
C THR A 515 1.85 -6.19 14.85
N ALA A 516 0.68 -6.80 14.59
CA ALA A 516 0.26 -8.01 15.28
C ALA A 516 1.01 -9.28 14.82
N ALA A 517 1.34 -9.37 13.53
CA ALA A 517 1.99 -10.54 12.95
C ALA A 517 3.52 -10.51 13.09
N LEU A 518 4.14 -9.34 13.28
CA LEU A 518 5.59 -9.19 13.33
C LEU A 518 6.28 -10.10 14.37
N PRO A 519 5.82 -10.23 15.64
CA PRO A 519 6.46 -11.13 16.59
C PRO A 519 6.42 -12.60 16.16
N TRP A 520 5.32 -13.02 15.52
CA TRP A 520 5.21 -14.37 14.96
C TRP A 520 6.20 -14.55 13.82
N LEU A 521 6.16 -13.66 12.83
CA LEU A 521 7.01 -13.77 11.64
C LEU A 521 8.49 -13.75 12.01
N ALA A 522 8.91 -12.80 12.85
CA ALA A 522 10.29 -12.67 13.30
C ALA A 522 10.78 -13.94 14.02
N GLY A 523 9.93 -14.55 14.86
CA GLY A 523 10.23 -15.84 15.48
C GLY A 523 10.33 -16.97 14.45
N GLN A 524 9.36 -17.08 13.54
CA GLN A 524 9.34 -18.13 12.51
C GLN A 524 10.60 -18.13 11.64
N ILE A 525 11.06 -16.96 11.21
CA ILE A 525 12.27 -16.83 10.38
C ILE A 525 13.57 -16.79 11.20
N GLY A 526 13.52 -17.09 12.50
CA GLY A 526 14.71 -17.27 13.33
C GLY A 526 15.46 -15.97 13.67
N THR A 527 14.74 -14.88 13.94
CA THR A 527 15.34 -13.64 14.44
C THR A 527 16.01 -13.90 15.80
N PRO A 528 17.27 -13.46 16.01
CA PRO A 528 17.96 -13.65 17.28
C PRO A 528 17.15 -13.09 18.46
N GLY A 529 17.11 -13.84 19.56
CA GLY A 529 16.39 -13.42 20.77
C GLY A 529 14.86 -13.44 20.68
N VAL A 530 14.28 -13.82 19.54
CA VAL A 530 12.82 -13.88 19.34
C VAL A 530 12.36 -15.35 19.36
N PRO A 531 11.45 -15.74 20.27
CA PRO A 531 10.96 -17.11 20.32
C PRO A 531 10.02 -17.43 19.14
N GLN A 532 10.10 -18.66 18.63
CA GLN A 532 9.07 -19.19 17.74
C GLN A 532 7.77 -19.38 18.51
N ILE A 533 6.78 -18.53 18.22
CA ILE A 533 5.42 -18.64 18.77
C ILE A 533 4.48 -19.35 17.77
N PRO A 534 3.50 -20.12 18.25
CA PRO A 534 2.54 -20.79 17.36
C PRO A 534 1.69 -19.76 16.62
N LEU A 535 1.17 -20.18 15.46
CA LEU A 535 0.10 -19.43 14.79
C LEU A 535 -1.11 -19.27 15.70
N PRO A 536 -1.86 -18.16 15.60
CA PRO A 536 -3.10 -18.00 16.34
C PRO A 536 -4.06 -19.12 16.01
N THR A 537 -4.67 -19.70 17.03
CA THR A 537 -5.76 -20.64 16.84
C THR A 537 -7.02 -19.86 16.53
N ALA A 538 -7.73 -20.25 15.46
CA ALA A 538 -9.02 -19.66 15.15
C ALA A 538 -9.96 -19.81 16.37
N PRO A 539 -10.78 -18.79 16.70
CA PRO A 539 -11.81 -18.96 17.72
C PRO A 539 -12.68 -20.17 17.36
N PRO A 540 -13.05 -21.04 18.31
CA PRO A 540 -13.95 -22.15 18.01
C PRO A 540 -15.22 -21.61 17.38
N THR A 541 -15.57 -22.13 16.20
CA THR A 541 -16.85 -21.86 15.56
C THR A 541 -17.95 -22.21 16.57
N ALA A 542 -18.69 -21.22 17.03
CA ALA A 542 -19.85 -21.46 17.88
C ALA A 542 -20.77 -22.45 17.13
N PRO A 543 -21.15 -23.58 17.73
CA PRO A 543 -22.06 -24.52 17.07
C PRO A 543 -23.34 -23.76 16.73
N ASN A 544 -23.77 -23.86 15.46
CA ASN A 544 -25.04 -23.34 14.97
C ASN A 544 -26.16 -23.71 15.97
N ALA A 545 -26.55 -22.76 16.82
CA ALA A 545 -27.70 -22.87 17.70
C ALA A 545 -28.99 -22.64 16.88
N LEU A 546 -29.15 -23.39 15.80
CA LEU A 546 -30.33 -23.41 14.93
C LEU A 546 -30.55 -24.83 14.37
N ALA A 547 -30.43 -25.84 15.23
CA ALA A 547 -30.88 -27.20 14.93
C ALA A 547 -31.14 -28.00 16.21
N SER A 548 -32.08 -27.56 17.06
CA SER A 548 -32.82 -28.43 18.01
C SER A 548 -33.81 -27.60 18.83
N ALA A 549 -34.88 -27.12 18.19
CA ALA A 549 -36.11 -26.84 18.93
C ALA A 549 -36.80 -28.19 19.17
N PRO A 550 -37.11 -28.58 20.42
CA PRO A 550 -37.87 -29.79 20.68
C PRO A 550 -39.30 -29.60 20.16
N ALA A 551 -39.81 -30.59 19.43
CA ALA A 551 -41.17 -30.61 18.91
C ALA A 551 -42.17 -30.41 20.06
N ALA A 552 -42.94 -29.32 20.00
CA ALA A 552 -44.06 -29.09 20.89
C ALA A 552 -45.10 -30.20 20.68
N SER A 553 -45.36 -30.99 21.72
CA SER A 553 -46.44 -31.98 21.75
C SER A 553 -47.80 -31.26 21.75
N PRO A 554 -48.80 -31.70 20.96
CA PRO A 554 -50.12 -31.10 21.00
C PRO A 554 -50.83 -31.49 22.31
N SER A 555 -51.29 -30.48 23.05
CA SER A 555 -52.07 -30.64 24.28
C SER A 555 -53.42 -31.30 24.00
N ALA A 556 -53.75 -32.29 24.83
CA ALA A 556 -54.99 -33.04 24.82
C ALA A 556 -56.19 -32.15 25.20
N VAL A 557 -57.27 -32.27 24.42
CA VAL A 557 -58.60 -31.74 24.73
C VAL A 557 -59.25 -32.62 25.81
N ALA A 558 -59.63 -32.03 26.93
CA ALA A 558 -60.43 -32.69 27.97
C ALA A 558 -61.93 -32.61 27.63
N PRO A 559 -62.74 -33.65 27.93
CA PRO A 559 -64.17 -33.67 27.63
C PRO A 559 -64.98 -33.00 28.76
N SER A 560 -66.03 -32.26 28.37
CA SER A 560 -67.03 -31.69 29.24
C SER A 560 -68.25 -32.62 29.41
N HIS A 561 -68.47 -33.08 30.63
CA HIS A 561 -69.77 -33.49 31.21
C HIS A 561 -69.72 -32.96 32.66
N SER A 562 -70.76 -32.40 33.29
CA SER A 562 -72.21 -32.56 33.17
C SER A 562 -72.89 -31.54 34.10
N ALA A 563 -74.04 -30.97 33.71
CA ALA A 563 -75.25 -30.72 34.51
C ALA A 563 -76.24 -29.88 33.69
#